data_AF-A0A7C1HWL2-F1
#
_entry.id   AF-A0A7C1HWL2-F1
#
_cell.length_a   1.000
_cell.length_b   1.000
_cell.length_c   1.000
_cell.angle_alpha   90.00
_cell.angle_beta   90.00
_cell.angle_gamma   90.00
#
_symmetry.space_group_name_H-M   'P 1'
#
loop_
_entity.id
_entity.type
_entity.pdbx_description
1 polymer ?
#
loop_
_entity_poly.entity_id
_entity_poly.type
_entity_poly.pdbx_seq_one_letter_code
_entity_poly.pdbx_strand_id
1 'polypeptide(L)'
;MFNLFNSSLVSFPILIGSVADIQQKSTEIVVNQVHYSVLHKHVVESELLPFCLENRTTIQAYTPLERGEVARHPVIMQISRRVNKTPVQVALNYLISKPNVIAIPKTESLEQVIEIIGAMG
;
A
#
# COMPACT_ATOMS: atom_id res chain seq x y z
N MET A 1 -22.98 -17.65 26.52
CA MET A 1 -22.57 -18.62 25.49
C MET A 1 -22.29 -17.83 24.22
N PHE A 2 -21.01 -17.74 23.85
CA PHE A 2 -20.40 -17.14 22.65
C PHE A 2 -20.61 -15.65 22.32
N ASN A 3 -19.65 -14.85 22.83
CA ASN A 3 -19.17 -13.58 22.26
C ASN A 3 -18.41 -13.85 20.96
N LEU A 4 -18.83 -13.29 19.83
CA LEU A 4 -18.00 -13.25 18.61
C LEU A 4 -18.20 -11.92 17.85
N PHE A 5 -17.10 -11.17 17.78
CA PHE A 5 -16.76 -10.06 16.89
C PHE A 5 -17.40 -8.67 17.13
N ASN A 6 -16.92 -8.05 18.20
CA ASN A 6 -16.80 -6.60 18.32
C ASN A 6 -15.43 -6.18 17.73
N SER A 7 -15.34 -6.02 16.41
CA SER A 7 -14.14 -5.50 15.75
C SER A 7 -14.52 -4.26 14.94
N SER A 8 -14.20 -3.14 15.57
CA SER A 8 -14.48 -1.75 15.25
C SER A 8 -14.14 -1.36 13.81
N LEU A 9 -15.18 -0.94 13.08
CA LEU A 9 -15.25 0.14 12.10
C LEU A 9 -13.99 0.45 11.26
N VAL A 10 -14.08 0.08 9.98
CA VAL A 10 -13.35 0.72 8.87
C VAL A 10 -13.58 2.23 8.93
N SER A 11 -12.57 3.00 9.31
CA SER A 11 -12.63 4.46 9.16
C SER A 11 -12.46 4.80 7.67
N PHE A 12 -13.57 4.96 6.97
CA PHE A 12 -13.63 5.57 5.62
C PHE A 12 -13.11 7.02 5.69
N PRO A 13 -12.43 7.47 4.62
CA PRO A 13 -11.07 7.95 4.69
C PRO A 13 -10.97 9.25 5.50
N ILE A 14 -10.37 9.16 6.68
CA ILE A 14 -9.61 10.30 7.19
C ILE A 14 -8.20 10.04 6.67
N LEU A 15 -7.62 10.99 5.94
CA LEU A 15 -6.18 11.04 5.67
C LEU A 15 -5.46 11.02 7.02
N ILE A 16 -5.15 9.84 7.54
CA ILE A 16 -4.31 9.66 8.72
C ILE A 16 -2.88 9.69 8.18
N GLY A 17 -2.39 10.90 8.00
CA GLY A 17 -1.05 11.15 7.47
C GLY A 17 0.05 10.94 8.50
N SER A 18 -0.28 10.79 9.79
CA SER A 18 0.69 10.75 10.87
C SER A 18 0.37 9.71 11.96
N VAL A 19 1.40 9.31 12.69
CA VAL A 19 1.30 8.45 13.89
C VAL A 19 0.40 9.09 14.95
N ALA A 20 0.48 10.41 15.12
CA ALA A 20 -0.29 11.15 16.13
C ALA A 20 -1.80 11.02 15.91
N ASP A 21 -2.24 10.96 14.65
CA ASP A 21 -3.65 10.80 14.29
C ASP A 21 -4.18 9.41 14.68
N ILE A 22 -3.34 8.38 14.61
CA ILE A 22 -3.70 7.01 14.99
C ILE A 22 -3.84 6.90 16.51
N GLN A 23 -2.90 7.48 17.26
CA GLN A 23 -2.84 7.36 18.72
C GLN A 23 -3.98 8.10 19.45
N GLN A 24 -4.56 9.14 18.84
CA GLN A 24 -5.63 9.93 19.46
C GLN A 24 -7.01 9.24 19.44
N LYS A 25 -7.17 8.12 18.74
CA LYS A 25 -8.46 7.45 18.63
C LYS A 25 -8.75 6.57 19.85
N SER A 26 -9.99 6.65 20.33
CA SER A 26 -10.51 5.81 21.42
C SER A 26 -10.86 4.38 20.97
N THR A 27 -10.76 4.09 19.67
CA THR A 27 -11.05 2.79 19.06
C THR A 27 -9.82 2.23 18.38
N GLU A 28 -9.68 0.90 18.39
CA GLU A 28 -8.61 0.21 17.68
C GLU A 28 -8.67 0.48 16.16
N ILE A 29 -7.56 0.93 15.58
CA ILE A 29 -7.40 1.10 14.13
C ILE A 29 -6.68 -0.13 13.56
N VAL A 30 -7.41 -0.91 12.78
CA VAL A 30 -6.89 -2.13 12.15
C VAL A 30 -6.25 -1.87 10.77
N VAL A 31 -6.65 -0.81 10.07
CA VAL A 31 -6.13 -0.43 8.76
C VAL A 31 -5.90 1.07 8.70
N ASN A 32 -4.72 1.49 8.24
CA ASN A 32 -4.41 2.88 7.90
C ASN A 32 -4.20 3.02 6.39
N GLN A 33 -5.04 3.83 5.72
CA GLN A 33 -4.95 4.07 4.29
C GLN A 33 -4.14 5.34 4.00
N VAL A 34 -3.03 5.22 3.27
CA VAL A 34 -2.07 6.31 3.04
C VAL A 34 -1.57 6.35 1.60
N HIS A 35 -1.12 7.53 1.16
CA HIS A 35 -0.48 7.66 -0.15
C HIS A 35 0.83 6.92 -0.06
N TYR A 36 0.99 5.85 -0.81
CA TYR A 36 2.22 5.08 -0.75
C TYR A 36 2.53 4.45 -2.10
N SER A 37 3.68 4.84 -2.66
CA SER A 37 4.23 4.26 -3.87
C SER A 37 5.75 4.17 -3.78
N VAL A 38 6.38 3.49 -4.73
CA VAL A 38 7.83 3.51 -4.92
C VAL A 38 8.42 4.92 -5.10
N LEU A 39 7.62 5.89 -5.56
CA LEU A 39 8.05 7.29 -5.73
C LEU A 39 7.70 8.13 -4.49
N HIS A 40 6.64 7.79 -3.77
CA HIS A 40 6.19 8.45 -2.55
C HIS A 40 6.24 7.47 -1.37
N LYS A 41 7.46 7.16 -0.90
CA LYS A 41 7.70 6.15 0.15
C LYS A 41 8.32 6.66 1.44
N HIS A 42 8.98 7.82 1.41
CA HIS A 42 9.91 8.20 2.47
C HIS A 42 9.24 8.24 3.85
N VAL A 43 8.20 9.07 4.01
CA VAL A 43 7.45 9.23 5.26
C VAL A 43 6.81 7.90 5.70
N VAL A 44 6.25 7.15 4.74
CA VAL A 44 5.61 5.88 5.05
C VAL A 44 6.62 4.87 5.60
N GLU A 45 7.80 4.76 4.99
CA GLU A 45 8.80 3.78 5.40
C GLU A 45 9.60 4.21 6.63
N SER A 46 9.83 5.51 6.83
CA SER A 46 10.61 6.00 7.98
C SER A 46 9.80 6.10 9.26
N GLU A 47 8.49 6.33 9.17
CA GLU A 47 7.66 6.64 10.34
C GLU A 47 6.46 5.70 10.47
N LEU A 48 5.61 5.64 9.44
CA LEU A 48 4.31 4.97 9.55
C LEU A 48 4.42 3.45 9.57
N LEU A 49 5.27 2.86 8.72
CA LEU A 49 5.42 1.41 8.61
C LEU A 49 5.96 0.78 9.89
N PRO A 50 7.04 1.28 10.52
CA PRO A 50 7.48 0.78 11.82
C PRO A 50 6.37 0.85 12.87
N PHE A 51 5.71 2.00 12.98
CA PHE A 51 4.62 2.20 13.93
C PHE A 51 3.45 1.24 13.70
N CYS A 52 3.00 1.11 12.45
CA CYS A 52 1.90 0.22 12.08
C CYS A 52 2.24 -1.25 12.35
N LEU A 53 3.49 -1.67 12.14
CA LEU A 53 3.94 -3.03 12.47
C LEU A 53 3.89 -3.31 13.97
N GLU A 54 4.38 -2.38 14.80
CA GLU A 54 4.34 -2.50 16.26
C GLU A 54 2.91 -2.57 16.80
N ASN A 55 2.00 -1.80 16.20
CA ASN A 55 0.61 -1.69 16.64
C ASN A 55 -0.35 -2.65 15.91
N ARG A 56 0.17 -3.58 15.09
CA ARG A 56 -0.63 -4.55 14.31
C ARG A 56 -1.67 -3.88 13.39
N THR A 57 -1.38 -2.68 12.92
CA THR A 57 -2.21 -1.95 11.95
C THR A 57 -1.70 -2.24 10.53
N THR A 58 -2.60 -2.60 9.62
CA THR A 58 -2.27 -2.81 8.20
C THR A 58 -2.16 -1.49 7.46
N ILE A 59 -1.12 -1.31 6.64
CA ILE A 59 -1.05 -0.19 5.72
C ILE A 59 -1.77 -0.54 4.42
N GLN A 60 -2.69 0.31 4.01
CA GLN A 60 -3.38 0.22 2.73
C GLN A 60 -2.92 1.36 1.81
N ALA A 61 -2.06 1.04 0.85
CA ALA A 61 -1.47 1.99 -0.08
C ALA A 61 -2.47 2.44 -1.16
N TYR A 62 -2.86 3.71 -1.14
CA TYR A 62 -3.59 4.35 -2.23
C TYR A 62 -2.63 5.03 -3.22
N THR A 63 -3.07 5.17 -4.47
CA THR A 63 -2.26 5.66 -5.60
C THR A 63 -0.90 4.91 -5.75
N PRO A 64 -0.86 3.56 -5.63
CA PRO A 64 0.41 2.82 -5.62
C PRO A 64 1.22 2.91 -6.93
N LEU A 65 0.55 3.30 -8.02
CA LEU A 65 1.12 3.44 -9.36
C LEU A 65 1.31 4.89 -9.79
N GLU A 66 1.07 5.86 -8.91
CA GLU A 66 1.20 7.30 -9.21
C GLU A 66 0.48 7.71 -10.51
N ARG A 67 -0.76 7.24 -10.69
CA ARG A 67 -1.55 7.51 -11.92
C ARG A 67 -0.80 7.17 -13.21
N GLY A 68 0.06 6.14 -13.16
CA GLY A 68 0.87 5.67 -14.29
C GLY A 68 2.26 6.30 -14.41
N GLU A 69 2.67 7.19 -13.51
CA GLU A 69 4.03 7.76 -13.55
C GLU A 69 5.13 6.72 -13.34
N VAL A 70 4.88 5.68 -12.54
CA VAL A 70 5.84 4.59 -12.32
C VAL A 70 6.25 3.90 -13.62
N ALA A 71 5.37 3.88 -14.63
CA ALA A 71 5.65 3.28 -15.94
C ALA A 71 6.68 4.07 -16.76
N ARG A 72 6.89 5.35 -16.42
CA ARG A 72 7.80 6.27 -17.11
C ARG A 72 9.05 6.59 -16.30
N HIS A 73 9.15 6.10 -15.07
CA HIS A 73 10.29 6.40 -14.20
C HIS A 73 11.54 5.61 -14.65
N PRO A 74 12.66 6.29 -14.96
CA PRO A 74 13.81 5.67 -15.63
C PRO A 74 14.43 4.53 -14.81
N VAL A 75 14.53 4.70 -13.48
CA VAL A 75 15.07 3.67 -12.59
C VAL A 75 14.16 2.44 -12.54
N ILE A 76 12.84 2.63 -12.53
CA ILE A 76 11.88 1.52 -12.46
C ILE A 76 11.92 0.74 -13.77
N MET A 77 11.94 1.43 -14.91
CA MET A 77 12.12 0.81 -16.23
C MET A 77 13.42 0.03 -16.34
N GLN A 78 14.52 0.56 -15.78
CA GLN A 78 15.80 -0.14 -15.77
C GLN A 78 15.74 -1.43 -14.94
N ILE A 79 15.11 -1.40 -13.77
CA ILE A 79 14.91 -2.57 -12.91
C ILE A 79 14.01 -3.59 -13.61
N SER A 80 12.89 -3.14 -14.18
CA SER A 80 11.90 -4.00 -14.83
C SER A 80 12.50 -4.80 -15.99
N ARG A 81 13.39 -4.18 -16.77
CA ARG A 81 14.16 -4.88 -17.82
C ARG A 81 15.07 -5.98 -17.27
N ARG A 82 15.75 -5.74 -16.14
CA ARG A 82 16.66 -6.72 -15.53
C ARG A 82 15.92 -7.96 -15.01
N VAL A 83 14.71 -7.77 -14.51
CA VAL A 83 13.90 -8.86 -13.93
C VAL A 83 12.86 -9.42 -14.91
N ASN A 84 12.86 -8.96 -16.16
CA ASN A 84 11.90 -9.33 -17.20
C ASN A 84 10.42 -9.19 -16.75
N LYS A 85 10.11 -8.04 -16.14
CA LYS A 85 8.77 -7.66 -15.70
C LYS A 85 8.40 -6.26 -16.20
N THR A 86 7.13 -5.89 -16.10
CA THR A 86 6.70 -4.52 -16.41
C THR A 86 7.02 -3.56 -15.26
N PRO A 87 7.15 -2.25 -15.53
CA PRO A 87 7.33 -1.26 -14.47
C PRO A 87 6.19 -1.27 -13.42
N VAL A 88 4.95 -1.52 -13.85
CA VAL A 88 3.78 -1.65 -12.97
C VAL A 88 3.96 -2.83 -12.02
N GLN A 89 4.38 -3.98 -12.55
CA GLN A 89 4.63 -5.18 -11.75
C GLN A 89 5.74 -4.95 -10.73
N VAL A 90 6.85 -4.34 -11.13
CA VAL A 90 7.95 -4.00 -10.22
C VAL A 90 7.49 -3.05 -9.13
N ALA A 91 6.75 -1.99 -9.48
CA ALA A 91 6.26 -1.01 -8.52
C ALA A 91 5.28 -1.62 -7.49
N LEU A 92 4.36 -2.47 -7.93
CA LEU A 92 3.42 -3.15 -7.03
C LEU A 92 4.10 -4.21 -6.17
N ASN A 93 4.95 -5.05 -6.75
CA ASN A 93 5.69 -6.08 -6.03
C ASN A 93 6.55 -5.47 -4.91
N TYR A 94 7.17 -4.31 -5.17
CA TYR A 94 7.90 -3.56 -4.15
C TYR A 94 7.05 -3.20 -2.93
N LEU A 95 5.78 -2.80 -3.12
CA LEU A 95 4.90 -2.45 -2.01
C LEU A 95 4.42 -3.70 -1.28
N ILE A 96 3.90 -4.70 -2.00
CA ILE A 96 3.28 -5.90 -1.40
C ILE A 96 4.29 -6.89 -0.82
N SER A 97 5.59 -6.75 -1.15
CA SER A 97 6.66 -7.53 -0.52
C SER A 97 6.97 -7.05 0.91
N LYS A 98 6.45 -5.90 1.33
CA LYS A 98 6.62 -5.38 2.68
C LYS A 98 5.62 -6.02 3.63
N PRO A 99 6.01 -6.28 4.89
CA PRO A 99 5.11 -6.87 5.85
C PRO A 99 3.92 -5.95 6.12
N ASN A 100 2.73 -6.54 6.18
CA ASN A 100 1.47 -5.86 6.52
C ASN A 100 1.12 -4.64 5.63
N VAL A 101 1.52 -4.67 4.35
CA VAL A 101 1.17 -3.68 3.33
C VAL A 101 0.26 -4.31 2.28
N ILE A 102 -0.86 -3.64 1.98
CA ILE A 102 -1.78 -3.99 0.89
C ILE A 102 -1.83 -2.79 -0.08
N ALA A 103 -1.68 -3.03 -1.38
CA ALA A 103 -1.84 -1.98 -2.40
C ALA A 103 -3.22 -2.05 -3.06
N ILE A 104 -3.83 -0.89 -3.34
CA ILE A 104 -5.07 -0.79 -4.12
C ILE A 104 -4.79 -0.13 -5.47
N PRO A 105 -4.34 -0.88 -6.49
CA PRO A 105 -4.27 -0.37 -7.85
C PRO A 105 -5.69 -0.27 -8.46
N LYS A 106 -5.95 0.80 -9.22
CA LYS A 106 -7.18 0.96 -10.03
C LYS A 106 -6.85 0.73 -11.50
N THR A 107 -7.73 0.01 -12.19
CA THR A 107 -7.72 -0.20 -13.64
C THR A 107 -9.16 -0.34 -14.14
N GLU A 108 -9.38 -0.04 -15.42
CA GLU A 108 -10.64 -0.26 -16.15
C GLU A 108 -10.44 -1.20 -17.36
N SER A 109 -9.22 -1.71 -17.58
CA SER A 109 -8.85 -2.61 -18.69
C SER A 109 -8.51 -4.01 -18.17
N LEU A 110 -9.01 -5.02 -18.87
CA LEU A 110 -8.72 -6.43 -18.56
C LEU A 110 -7.23 -6.74 -18.72
N GLU A 111 -6.58 -6.17 -19.74
CA GLU A 111 -5.16 -6.33 -19.99
C GLU A 111 -4.34 -5.82 -18.80
N GLN A 112 -4.71 -4.66 -18.26
CA GLN A 112 -4.09 -4.10 -17.06
C GLN A 112 -4.38 -4.91 -15.79
N VAL A 113 -5.56 -5.53 -15.67
CA VAL A 113 -5.85 -6.48 -14.58
C VAL A 113 -4.87 -7.66 -14.62
N ILE A 114 -4.66 -8.24 -15.80
CA ILE A 114 -3.72 -9.35 -16.00
C ILE A 114 -2.29 -8.91 -15.67
N GLU A 115 -1.89 -7.71 -16.10
CA GLU A 115 -0.59 -7.13 -15.77
C GLU A 115 -0.39 -7.00 -14.25
N ILE A 116 -1.38 -6.43 -13.55
CA ILE A 116 -1.38 -6.23 -12.09
C ILE A 116 -1.28 -7.56 -11.35
N ILE A 117 -2.03 -8.58 -11.78
CA ILE A 117 -1.96 -9.93 -11.19
C ILE A 117 -0.54 -10.49 -11.29
N GLY A 118 0.14 -10.25 -12.42
CA GLY A 118 1.53 -10.67 -12.63
C GLY A 118 2.57 -10.00 -11.73
N ALA A 119 2.16 -9.05 -10.88
CA ALA A 119 2.99 -8.49 -9.81
C ALA A 119 3.09 -9.40 -8.58
N MET A 120 2.20 -10.38 -8.44
CA MET A 120 2.24 -11.37 -7.35
C MET A 120 3.19 -12.52 -7.70
N GLY A 121 4.03 -12.91 -6.73
CA GLY A 121 5.11 -13.90 -6.90
C GLY A 121 6.44 -13.27 -7.27
#